data_AF-A0A380BWW9-F1
#
_entry.id   AF-A0A380BWW9-F1
#
_cell.length_a   1.000
_cell.length_b   1.000
_cell.length_c   1.000
_cell.angle_alpha   90.00
_cell.angle_beta   90.00
_cell.angle_gamma   90.00
#
_symmetry.space_group_name_H-M   'P 1'
#
loop_
_entity.id
_entity.type
_entity.pdbx_description
1 polymer ?
#
loop_
_entity_poly.entity_id
_entity_poly.type
_entity_poly.pdbx_seq_one_letter_code
_entity_poly.pdbx_strand_id
1 'polypeptide(L)'
;MKPFLYLVIYKQWKQYLLLFGILLSSLGLIWVLQKTINQTFHIPIAIQDLDQSANSKTLIKQLKQEPILEVSTLPLDDDYIEEAVTKKEAVISLQIPKNYSSQLEQNDLHEAILLYGRDDFIGNISLEIVSQSLYNQQIPHLVHAHVQEADTNVSINQVKSKLTAKTPASNVDFRALHNASNRSLSMSIIFGLLLCISSIQILLHHNLKQNAPLQRLYLAPFSKLKLYGLYIAAHTIVLLIILWLSALLMHQQLSITFYLATLFVIIIYELGISWLLFTINTLSHRLFMALIYAVAITLIYIYLQF
;
A
#
# COMPACT_ATOMS: atom_id res chain seq x y z
N MET A 1 -12.30 36.07 -25.44
CA MET A 1 -11.56 34.92 -24.84
C MET A 1 -10.06 34.94 -25.18
N LYS A 2 -9.65 35.25 -26.42
CA LYS A 2 -8.24 35.34 -26.84
C LYS A 2 -7.27 36.03 -25.84
N PRO A 3 -7.57 37.21 -25.25
CA PRO A 3 -6.62 37.85 -24.31
C PRO A 3 -6.48 37.09 -22.98
N PHE A 4 -7.55 36.43 -22.51
CA PHE A 4 -7.50 35.61 -21.28
C PHE A 4 -6.72 34.31 -21.51
N LEU A 5 -6.90 33.67 -22.68
CA LEU A 5 -6.11 32.51 -23.10
C LEU A 5 -4.63 32.84 -23.20
N TYR A 6 -4.30 33.99 -23.79
CA TYR A 6 -2.92 34.44 -23.85
C TYR A 6 -2.34 34.66 -22.44
N LEU A 7 -3.07 35.31 -21.55
CA LEU A 7 -2.59 35.64 -20.20
C LEU A 7 -2.45 34.41 -19.30
N VAL A 8 -3.46 33.54 -19.26
CA VAL A 8 -3.51 32.39 -18.35
C VAL A 8 -2.71 31.20 -18.86
N ILE A 9 -2.67 30.97 -20.17
CA ILE A 9 -2.05 29.76 -20.76
C ILE A 9 -0.76 30.13 -21.50
N TYR A 10 -0.84 30.93 -22.56
CA TYR A 10 0.31 31.13 -23.46
C TYR A 10 1.48 31.85 -22.78
N LYS A 11 1.21 32.92 -22.03
CA LYS A 11 2.24 33.67 -21.29
C LYS A 11 2.86 32.86 -20.15
N GLN A 12 2.14 31.84 -19.66
CA GLN A 12 2.52 31.04 -18.50
C GLN A 12 2.90 29.59 -18.83
N TRP A 13 3.13 29.29 -20.11
CA TRP A 13 3.39 27.92 -20.55
C TRP A 13 4.61 27.29 -19.84
N LYS A 14 5.65 28.07 -19.54
CA LYS A 14 6.84 27.61 -18.80
C LYS A 14 6.49 27.19 -17.38
N GLN A 15 5.58 27.92 -16.72
CA GLN A 15 5.12 27.62 -15.37
C GLN A 15 4.32 26.32 -15.35
N TYR A 16 3.44 26.07 -16.34
CA TYR A 16 2.75 24.78 -16.46
C TYR A 16 3.72 23.63 -16.72
N LEU A 17 4.73 23.83 -17.59
CA LEU A 17 5.72 22.80 -17.87
C LEU A 17 6.53 22.45 -16.62
N LEU A 18 6.91 23.47 -15.84
CA LEU A 18 7.59 23.29 -14.56
C LEU A 18 6.69 22.59 -13.53
N LEU A 19 5.43 23.01 -13.40
CA LEU A 19 4.45 22.36 -12.52
C LEU A 19 4.28 20.88 -12.88
N PHE A 20 4.11 20.58 -14.17
CA PHE A 20 3.97 19.22 -14.67
C PHE A 20 5.22 18.38 -14.37
N GLY A 21 6.42 18.97 -14.58
CA GLY A 21 7.69 18.35 -14.22
C GLY A 21 7.79 18.02 -12.73
N ILE A 22 7.43 18.96 -11.83
CA ILE A 22 7.42 18.73 -10.38
C ILE A 22 6.48 17.56 -10.04
N LEU A 23 5.24 17.58 -10.54
CA LEU A 23 4.26 16.54 -10.25
C LEU A 23 4.72 15.16 -10.74
N LEU A 24 5.31 15.09 -11.93
CA LEU A 24 5.89 13.85 -12.47
C LEU A 24 7.07 13.34 -11.65
N SER A 25 7.99 14.21 -11.26
CA SER A 25 9.13 13.83 -10.42
C SER A 25 8.67 13.33 -9.05
N SER A 26 7.69 13.99 -8.45
CA SER A 26 7.09 13.55 -7.18
C SER A 26 6.39 12.19 -7.33
N LEU A 27 5.63 11.99 -8.41
CA LEU A 27 5.00 10.70 -8.71
C LEU A 27 6.04 9.58 -8.88
N GLY A 28 7.14 9.85 -9.59
CA GLY A 28 8.24 8.89 -9.74
C GLY A 28 8.90 8.54 -8.40
N LEU A 29 9.10 9.53 -7.53
CA LEU A 29 9.66 9.30 -6.19
C LEU A 29 8.73 8.46 -5.32
N ILE A 30 7.41 8.74 -5.35
CA ILE A 30 6.39 7.93 -4.66
C ILE A 30 6.42 6.49 -5.17
N TRP A 31 6.51 6.29 -6.49
CA TRP A 31 6.59 4.95 -7.08
C TRP A 31 7.82 4.17 -6.63
N VAL A 32 9.00 4.81 -6.61
CA VAL A 32 10.23 4.17 -6.11
C VAL A 32 10.08 3.80 -4.64
N LEU A 33 9.60 4.71 -3.79
CA LEU A 33 9.36 4.44 -2.37
C LEU A 33 8.42 3.25 -2.17
N GLN A 34 7.31 3.21 -2.91
CA GLN A 34 6.35 2.11 -2.82
C GLN A 34 6.98 0.78 -3.25
N LYS A 35 7.76 0.78 -4.33
CA LYS A 35 8.47 -0.42 -4.79
C LYS A 35 9.47 -0.91 -3.75
N THR A 36 10.23 -0.01 -3.13
CA THR A 36 11.19 -0.37 -2.06
C THR A 36 10.48 -0.94 -0.85
N ILE A 37 9.41 -0.30 -0.37
CA ILE A 37 8.62 -0.80 0.77
C ILE A 37 8.08 -2.21 0.48
N ASN A 38 7.53 -2.42 -0.71
CA ASN A 38 6.98 -3.72 -1.11
C ASN A 38 8.04 -4.81 -1.26
N GLN A 39 9.29 -4.47 -1.62
CA GLN A 39 10.39 -5.42 -1.75
C GLN A 39 11.08 -5.73 -0.42
N THR A 40 11.02 -4.82 0.55
CA THR A 40 11.69 -4.98 1.85
C THR A 40 10.77 -5.56 2.93
N PHE A 41 9.44 -5.61 2.70
CA PHE A 41 8.50 -6.15 3.68
C PHE A 41 8.65 -7.67 3.83
N HIS A 42 9.45 -8.07 4.81
CA HIS A 42 9.50 -9.44 5.33
C HIS A 42 8.97 -9.41 6.76
N ILE A 43 8.25 -10.45 7.13
CA ILE A 43 7.74 -10.63 8.48
C ILE A 43 8.80 -11.39 9.28
N PRO A 44 9.50 -10.73 10.23
CA PRO A 44 10.51 -11.41 11.02
C PRO A 44 9.83 -12.38 11.99
N ILE A 45 10.28 -13.63 11.95
CA ILE A 45 9.87 -14.68 12.88
C ILE A 45 11.09 -15.24 13.58
N ALA A 46 10.96 -15.54 14.86
CA ALA A 46 12.01 -16.14 15.66
C ALA A 46 11.63 -17.59 15.98
N ILE A 47 12.57 -18.52 15.85
CA ILE A 47 12.34 -19.94 16.14
C ILE A 47 13.42 -20.50 17.05
N GLN A 48 13.00 -21.11 18.15
CA GLN A 48 13.84 -21.94 19.00
C GLN A 48 13.50 -23.42 18.74
N ASP A 49 14.50 -24.20 18.32
CA ASP A 49 14.34 -25.63 17.98
C ASP A 49 14.95 -26.54 19.06
N LEU A 50 14.16 -26.92 20.07
CA LEU A 50 14.63 -27.82 21.13
C LEU A 50 14.64 -29.30 20.69
N ASP A 51 13.87 -29.68 19.67
CA ASP A 51 13.75 -31.05 19.14
C ASP A 51 14.98 -31.45 18.32
N GLN A 52 15.44 -30.53 17.45
CA GLN A 52 16.54 -30.72 16.49
C GLN A 52 16.42 -31.94 15.57
N SER A 53 15.23 -32.54 15.48
CA SER A 53 14.97 -33.73 14.67
C SER A 53 14.90 -33.38 13.17
N ALA A 54 14.77 -34.41 12.34
CA ALA A 54 14.52 -34.21 10.91
C ALA A 54 13.15 -33.53 10.67
N ASN A 55 12.16 -33.78 11.52
CA ASN A 55 10.82 -33.20 11.39
C ASN A 55 10.82 -31.71 11.76
N SER A 56 11.48 -31.32 12.86
CA SER A 56 11.59 -29.90 13.24
C SER A 56 12.38 -29.09 12.20
N LYS A 57 13.49 -29.64 11.68
CA LYS A 57 14.27 -29.02 10.59
C LYS A 57 13.47 -28.88 9.29
N THR A 58 12.55 -29.81 9.01
CA THR A 58 11.65 -29.71 7.86
C THR A 58 10.67 -28.56 8.02
N LEU A 59 10.15 -28.33 9.23
CA LEU A 59 9.25 -27.20 9.53
C LEU A 59 9.96 -25.87 9.31
N ILE A 60 11.15 -25.72 9.90
CA ILE A 60 11.97 -24.51 9.75
C ILE A 60 12.30 -24.26 8.28
N LYS A 61 12.60 -25.33 7.52
CA LYS A 61 12.88 -25.20 6.08
C LYS A 61 11.65 -24.74 5.30
N GLN A 62 10.45 -25.25 5.61
CA GLN A 62 9.21 -24.82 4.98
C GLN A 62 8.93 -23.34 5.27
N LEU A 63 9.08 -22.91 6.52
CA LEU A 63 8.91 -21.50 6.91
C LEU A 63 9.95 -20.58 6.24
N LYS A 64 11.20 -21.04 6.07
CA LYS A 64 12.24 -20.30 5.33
C LYS A 64 11.99 -20.18 3.83
N GLN A 65 11.12 -21.02 3.28
CA GLN A 65 10.77 -21.01 1.85
C GLN A 65 9.59 -20.09 1.55
N GLU A 66 8.87 -19.61 2.57
CA GLU A 66 7.79 -18.65 2.39
C GLU A 66 8.35 -17.26 2.02
N PRO A 67 7.89 -16.66 0.90
CA PRO A 67 8.51 -15.46 0.34
C PRO A 67 8.35 -14.19 1.21
N ILE A 68 7.41 -14.22 2.15
CA ILE A 68 7.08 -13.09 3.03
C ILE A 68 7.65 -13.24 4.44
N LEU A 69 8.29 -14.38 4.77
CA LEU A 69 8.84 -14.63 6.10
C LEU A 69 10.36 -14.44 6.12
N GLU A 70 10.86 -13.83 7.19
CA GLU A 70 12.28 -13.80 7.52
C GLU A 70 12.51 -14.60 8.80
N VAL A 71 13.13 -15.78 8.67
CA VAL A 71 13.26 -16.73 9.78
C VAL A 71 14.61 -16.59 10.46
N SER A 72 14.59 -16.11 11.70
CA SER A 72 15.73 -16.09 12.61
C SER A 72 15.68 -17.28 13.58
N THR A 73 16.84 -17.80 13.97
CA THR A 73 16.95 -18.91 14.94
C THR A 73 17.45 -18.38 16.27
N LEU A 74 16.71 -18.65 17.35
CA LEU A 74 17.09 -18.31 18.70
C LEU A 74 18.05 -19.35 19.30
N PRO A 75 18.96 -18.94 20.20
CA PRO A 75 19.76 -19.87 20.99
C PRO A 75 18.89 -20.83 21.82
N LEU A 76 19.43 -22.00 22.14
CA LEU A 76 18.72 -23.06 22.90
C LEU A 76 18.65 -22.78 24.40
N ASP A 77 19.56 -21.93 24.88
CA ASP A 77 19.74 -21.47 26.25
C ASP A 77 18.95 -20.18 26.55
N ASP A 78 18.18 -19.69 25.59
CA ASP A 78 17.30 -18.54 25.78
C ASP A 78 16.00 -18.96 26.47
N ASP A 79 15.83 -18.58 27.73
CA ASP A 79 14.68 -18.93 28.56
C ASP A 79 13.43 -18.06 28.26
N TYR A 80 13.59 -16.93 27.53
CA TYR A 80 12.52 -15.94 27.34
C TYR A 80 12.27 -15.66 25.86
N ILE A 81 11.71 -16.63 25.15
CA ILE A 81 11.41 -16.48 23.71
C ILE A 81 10.42 -15.34 23.41
N GLU A 82 9.60 -14.92 24.38
CA GLU A 82 8.71 -13.75 24.27
C GLU A 82 9.46 -12.41 24.19
N GLU A 83 10.74 -12.36 24.62
CA GLU A 83 11.55 -11.15 24.52
C GLU A 83 11.75 -10.72 23.07
N ALA A 84 11.89 -11.66 22.14
CA ALA A 84 12.00 -11.36 20.72
C ALA A 84 10.77 -10.58 20.20
N VAL A 85 9.58 -10.88 20.72
CA VAL A 85 8.33 -10.22 20.35
C VAL A 85 8.19 -8.87 21.05
N THR A 86 8.49 -8.81 22.34
CA THR A 86 8.36 -7.57 23.14
C THR A 86 9.39 -6.51 22.76
N LYS A 87 10.60 -6.90 22.37
CA LYS A 87 11.65 -6.02 21.82
C LYS A 87 11.42 -5.63 20.36
N LYS A 88 10.37 -6.17 19.72
CA LYS A 88 10.03 -5.95 18.30
C LYS A 88 11.08 -6.44 17.32
N GLU A 89 11.89 -7.41 17.73
CA GLU A 89 12.87 -8.09 16.88
C GLU A 89 12.20 -9.14 16.00
N ALA A 90 11.08 -9.71 16.47
CA ALA A 90 10.20 -10.59 15.72
C ALA A 90 8.72 -10.22 15.90
N VAL A 91 7.89 -10.58 14.92
CA VAL A 91 6.43 -10.46 14.99
C VAL A 91 5.82 -11.66 15.73
N ILE A 92 6.39 -12.83 15.50
CA ILE A 92 6.09 -14.06 16.23
C ILE A 92 7.38 -14.74 16.68
N SER A 93 7.32 -15.40 17.84
CA SER A 93 8.38 -16.25 18.38
C SER A 93 7.82 -17.63 18.67
N LEU A 94 8.50 -18.64 18.15
CA LEU A 94 8.08 -20.04 18.14
C LEU A 94 9.08 -20.88 18.92
N GLN A 95 8.61 -21.78 19.77
CA GLN A 95 9.45 -22.79 20.40
C GLN A 95 8.94 -24.18 20.07
N ILE A 96 9.78 -24.93 19.34
CA ILE A 96 9.54 -26.33 19.01
C ILE A 96 10.07 -27.18 20.18
N PRO A 97 9.23 -27.98 20.86
CA PRO A 97 9.60 -28.70 22.06
C PRO A 97 10.45 -29.93 21.74
N LYS A 98 11.18 -30.46 22.72
CA LYS A 98 12.08 -31.63 22.58
C LYS A 98 11.41 -32.94 22.11
N ASN A 99 10.10 -33.03 22.17
CA ASN A 99 9.30 -34.20 21.82
C ASN A 99 8.43 -33.97 20.58
N TYR A 100 8.68 -32.89 19.82
CA TYR A 100 7.90 -32.52 18.65
C TYR A 100 7.78 -33.65 17.63
N SER A 101 8.89 -34.34 17.31
CA SER A 101 8.87 -35.44 16.36
C SER A 101 7.94 -36.57 16.78
N SER A 102 7.93 -36.92 18.07
CA SER A 102 7.07 -37.98 18.60
C SER A 102 5.60 -37.56 18.64
N GLN A 103 5.32 -36.31 18.98
CA GLN A 103 3.98 -35.73 18.97
C GLN A 103 3.39 -35.66 17.55
N LEU A 104 4.22 -35.30 16.55
CA LEU A 104 3.83 -35.30 15.15
C LEU A 104 3.43 -36.71 14.68
N GLU A 105 4.20 -37.73 15.05
CA GLU A 105 3.92 -39.12 14.71
C GLU A 105 2.62 -39.65 15.32
N GLN A 106 2.27 -39.16 16.52
CA GLN A 106 1.07 -39.52 17.26
C GLN A 106 -0.16 -38.67 16.88
N ASN A 107 -0.02 -37.74 15.92
CA ASN A 107 -1.03 -36.75 15.55
C ASN A 107 -1.48 -35.85 16.72
N ASP A 108 -0.60 -35.60 17.69
CA ASP A 108 -0.90 -34.84 18.91
C ASP A 108 -0.10 -33.53 18.96
N LEU A 109 -0.37 -32.60 18.03
CA LEU A 109 0.26 -31.27 18.01
C LEU A 109 -0.59 -30.17 18.65
N HIS A 110 -1.75 -30.50 19.25
CA HIS A 110 -2.72 -29.48 19.71
C HIS A 110 -2.12 -28.50 20.74
N GLU A 111 -1.15 -28.96 21.53
CA GLU A 111 -0.41 -28.15 22.52
C GLU A 111 1.10 -28.21 22.30
N ALA A 112 1.57 -28.68 21.14
CA ALA A 112 2.98 -28.99 20.96
C ALA A 112 3.86 -27.75 20.94
N ILE A 113 3.39 -26.62 20.41
CA ILE A 113 4.27 -25.49 20.11
C ILE A 113 3.86 -24.26 20.88
N LEU A 114 4.77 -23.76 21.71
CA LEU A 114 4.63 -22.48 22.36
C LEU A 114 4.88 -21.37 21.33
N LEU A 115 3.91 -20.47 21.18
CA LEU A 115 3.95 -19.40 20.19
C LEU A 115 3.52 -18.08 20.85
N TYR A 116 4.43 -17.11 20.83
CA TYR A 116 4.14 -15.73 21.20
C TYR A 116 4.01 -14.89 19.95
N GLY A 117 2.94 -14.12 19.83
CA GLY A 117 2.69 -13.27 18.67
C GLY A 117 2.16 -11.91 19.06
N ARG A 118 2.41 -10.93 18.20
CA ARG A 118 1.75 -9.62 18.30
C ARG A 118 0.27 -9.76 17.96
N ASP A 119 -0.60 -9.13 18.75
CA ASP A 119 -2.03 -9.02 18.45
C ASP A 119 -2.28 -7.89 17.44
N ASP A 120 -1.80 -8.08 16.20
CA ASP A 120 -2.04 -7.18 15.08
C ASP A 120 -2.20 -7.95 13.75
N PHE A 121 -2.57 -7.23 12.68
CA PHE A 121 -2.82 -7.82 11.37
C PHE A 121 -1.62 -8.64 10.83
N ILE A 122 -0.40 -8.20 11.08
CA ILE A 122 0.82 -8.88 10.62
C ILE A 122 1.10 -10.10 11.48
N GLY A 123 0.86 -10.02 12.80
CA GLY A 123 0.89 -11.15 13.71
C GLY A 123 -0.09 -12.25 13.32
N ASN A 124 -1.34 -11.89 12.99
CA ASN A 124 -2.36 -12.85 12.56
C ASN A 124 -2.03 -13.54 11.23
N ILE A 125 -1.45 -12.83 10.26
CA ILE A 125 -0.96 -13.46 9.01
C ILE A 125 0.15 -14.47 9.32
N SER A 126 1.08 -14.10 10.20
CA SER A 126 2.22 -14.94 10.57
C SER A 126 1.77 -16.22 11.29
N LEU A 127 0.82 -16.07 12.22
CA LEU A 127 0.16 -17.17 12.93
C LEU A 127 -0.51 -18.14 11.96
N GLU A 128 -1.25 -17.63 10.98
CA GLU A 128 -1.92 -18.46 9.97
C GLU A 128 -0.92 -19.25 9.14
N ILE A 129 0.17 -18.62 8.68
CA ILE A 129 1.21 -19.31 7.89
C ILE A 129 1.88 -20.42 8.70
N VAL A 130 2.20 -20.16 9.98
CA VAL A 130 2.77 -21.17 10.87
C VAL A 130 1.78 -22.31 11.11
N SER A 131 0.53 -21.99 11.44
CA SER A 131 -0.56 -22.96 11.64
C SER A 131 -0.76 -23.86 10.42
N GLN A 132 -0.80 -23.26 9.22
CA GLN A 132 -0.93 -23.99 7.97
C GLN A 132 0.29 -24.90 7.71
N SER A 133 1.50 -24.43 8.02
CA SER A 133 2.72 -25.23 7.90
C SER A 133 2.70 -26.46 8.82
N LEU A 134 2.27 -26.27 10.08
CA LEU A 134 2.09 -27.35 11.05
C LEU A 134 1.04 -28.37 10.60
N TYR A 135 -0.12 -27.88 10.18
CA TYR A 135 -1.19 -28.74 9.66
C TYR A 135 -0.70 -29.57 8.47
N ASN A 136 0.00 -28.96 7.52
CA ASN A 136 0.55 -29.65 6.36
C ASN A 136 1.53 -30.77 6.74
N GLN A 137 2.28 -30.64 7.85
CA GLN A 137 3.13 -31.72 8.34
C GLN A 137 2.36 -32.90 8.93
N GLN A 138 1.17 -32.66 9.49
CA GLN A 138 0.32 -33.71 10.05
C GLN A 138 -0.41 -34.52 8.99
N ILE A 139 -0.76 -33.93 7.83
CA ILE A 139 -1.58 -34.59 6.79
C ILE A 139 -1.06 -36.01 6.44
N PRO A 140 0.23 -36.24 6.16
CA PRO A 140 0.72 -37.58 5.86
C PRO A 140 0.49 -38.59 6.99
N HIS A 141 0.59 -38.15 8.25
CA HIS A 141 0.41 -39.00 9.42
C HIS A 141 -1.08 -39.31 9.68
N LEU A 142 -1.96 -38.33 9.46
CA LEU A 142 -3.42 -38.54 9.48
C LEU A 142 -3.89 -39.50 8.39
N VAL A 143 -3.42 -39.30 7.16
CA VAL A 143 -3.74 -40.19 6.03
C VAL A 143 -3.20 -41.60 6.27
N HIS A 144 -1.98 -41.71 6.82
CA HIS A 144 -1.40 -43.01 7.14
C HIS A 144 -2.20 -43.76 8.21
N ALA A 145 -2.63 -43.08 9.28
CA ALA A 145 -3.50 -43.68 10.30
C ALA A 145 -4.80 -44.22 9.68
N HIS A 146 -5.46 -43.41 8.85
CA HIS A 146 -6.72 -43.79 8.20
C HIS A 146 -6.56 -44.94 7.19
N VAL A 147 -5.45 -44.99 6.45
CA VAL A 147 -5.17 -46.06 5.48
C VAL A 147 -4.80 -47.36 6.19
N GLN A 148 -4.08 -47.32 7.30
CA GLN A 148 -3.76 -48.52 8.09
C GLN A 148 -5.00 -49.17 8.72
N GLU A 149 -6.02 -48.38 9.07
CA GLU A 149 -7.31 -48.90 9.55
C GLU A 149 -8.09 -49.64 8.44
N ALA A 150 -7.84 -49.31 7.17
CA ALA A 150 -8.58 -49.82 6.02
C ALA A 150 -7.85 -50.94 5.22
N ASP A 151 -6.51 -50.95 5.20
CA ASP A 151 -5.70 -51.95 4.48
C ASP A 151 -4.29 -52.09 5.10
N THR A 152 -3.80 -53.33 5.21
CA THR A 152 -2.59 -53.65 5.98
C THR A 152 -1.28 -53.46 5.19
N ASN A 153 -0.32 -52.72 5.78
CA ASN A 153 1.09 -52.52 5.39
C ASN A 153 1.44 -51.41 4.38
N VAL A 154 0.70 -50.30 4.34
CA VAL A 154 1.20 -49.09 3.67
C VAL A 154 2.14 -48.33 4.60
N SER A 155 3.38 -48.09 4.16
CA SER A 155 4.37 -47.31 4.92
C SER A 155 4.13 -45.80 4.82
N ILE A 156 4.52 -45.05 5.85
CA ILE A 156 4.44 -43.58 5.86
C ILE A 156 5.16 -42.92 4.68
N ASN A 157 6.26 -43.51 4.20
CA ASN A 157 7.00 -43.00 3.04
C ASN A 157 6.23 -43.17 1.72
N GLN A 158 5.46 -44.25 1.58
CA GLN A 158 4.56 -44.43 0.45
C GLN A 158 3.41 -43.42 0.49
N VAL A 159 2.88 -43.12 1.69
CA VAL A 159 1.87 -42.07 1.87
C VAL A 159 2.43 -40.70 1.50
N LYS A 160 3.60 -40.32 2.05
CA LYS A 160 4.28 -39.04 1.75
C LYS A 160 4.53 -38.87 0.26
N SER A 161 5.09 -39.88 -0.42
CA SER A 161 5.40 -39.78 -1.85
C SER A 161 4.14 -39.68 -2.73
N LYS A 162 3.09 -40.46 -2.43
CA LYS A 162 1.82 -40.41 -3.15
C LYS A 162 1.08 -39.11 -2.92
N LEU A 163 1.11 -38.58 -1.69
CA LEU A 163 0.52 -37.29 -1.34
C LEU A 163 1.24 -36.18 -2.11
N THR A 164 2.56 -36.07 -2.03
CA THR A 164 3.33 -35.06 -2.79
C THR A 164 3.08 -35.12 -4.30
N ALA A 165 2.95 -36.32 -4.88
CA ALA A 165 2.67 -36.48 -6.31
C ALA A 165 1.23 -36.10 -6.71
N LYS A 166 0.28 -36.11 -5.76
CA LYS A 166 -1.14 -35.86 -6.00
C LYS A 166 -1.62 -34.50 -5.48
N THR A 167 -0.89 -33.89 -4.56
CA THR A 167 -1.12 -32.53 -4.12
C THR A 167 -0.87 -31.62 -5.31
N PRO A 168 -1.89 -30.89 -5.79
CA PRO A 168 -1.69 -29.94 -6.86
C PRO A 168 -0.68 -28.91 -6.39
N ALA A 169 0.29 -28.58 -7.24
CA ALA A 169 1.08 -27.37 -7.03
C ALA A 169 0.07 -26.21 -6.94
N SER A 170 0.14 -25.42 -5.88
CA SER A 170 -0.68 -24.22 -5.74
C SER A 170 -0.28 -23.25 -6.84
N ASN A 171 -0.93 -23.37 -7.99
CA ASN A 171 -1.00 -22.35 -9.03
C ASN A 171 -2.17 -21.41 -8.71
N VAL A 172 -2.43 -21.17 -7.41
CA VAL A 172 -3.23 -20.03 -7.01
C VAL A 172 -2.39 -18.82 -7.34
N ASP A 173 -2.47 -18.42 -8.61
CA ASP A 173 -2.07 -17.11 -9.08
C ASP A 173 -2.79 -16.15 -8.13
N PHE A 174 -2.03 -15.48 -7.27
CA PHE A 174 -2.53 -14.49 -6.33
C PHE A 174 -2.96 -13.28 -7.15
N ARG A 175 -4.01 -13.46 -7.94
CA ARG A 175 -4.79 -12.40 -8.53
C ARG A 175 -5.57 -11.85 -7.36
N ALA A 176 -4.92 -10.95 -6.61
CA ALA A 176 -5.62 -10.02 -5.74
C ALA A 176 -6.88 -9.63 -6.51
N LEU A 177 -8.07 -9.89 -5.94
CA LEU A 177 -9.33 -9.66 -6.62
C LEU A 177 -9.26 -8.26 -7.21
N HIS A 178 -9.07 -8.17 -8.53
CA HIS A 178 -8.98 -6.88 -9.21
C HIS A 178 -10.32 -6.12 -9.11
N ASN A 179 -11.34 -6.78 -8.58
CA ASN A 179 -12.69 -6.29 -8.39
C ASN A 179 -13.07 -6.02 -6.93
N ALA A 180 -12.17 -6.15 -5.95
CA ALA A 180 -12.48 -5.84 -4.55
C ALA A 180 -12.06 -4.42 -4.14
N SER A 181 -12.40 -3.44 -4.99
CA SER A 181 -12.85 -2.10 -4.63
C SER A 181 -12.85 -1.23 -5.89
N ASN A 182 -14.00 -0.68 -6.27
CA ASN A 182 -14.08 0.38 -7.30
C ASN A 182 -13.33 1.69 -6.90
N ARG A 183 -12.66 1.68 -5.73
CA ARG A 183 -12.06 2.80 -4.99
C ARG A 183 -10.70 2.36 -4.45
N SER A 184 -9.61 2.77 -5.08
CA SER A 184 -8.27 2.40 -4.61
C SER A 184 -7.82 3.36 -3.53
N LEU A 185 -7.87 2.94 -2.26
CA LEU A 185 -7.39 3.75 -1.13
C LEU A 185 -5.95 4.22 -1.36
N SER A 186 -5.10 3.36 -1.92
CA SER A 186 -3.72 3.72 -2.29
C SER A 186 -3.66 4.87 -3.30
N MET A 187 -4.51 4.87 -4.32
CA MET A 187 -4.54 5.95 -5.30
C MET A 187 -5.14 7.23 -4.73
N SER A 188 -6.11 7.13 -3.84
CA SER A 188 -6.67 8.30 -3.16
C SER A 188 -5.63 8.98 -2.26
N ILE A 189 -4.77 8.21 -1.60
CA ILE A 189 -3.63 8.73 -0.83
C ILE A 189 -2.58 9.35 -1.75
N ILE A 190 -2.13 8.64 -2.79
CA ILE A 190 -1.14 9.13 -3.75
C ILE A 190 -1.62 10.44 -4.40
N PHE A 191 -2.87 10.48 -4.83
CA PHE A 191 -3.45 11.65 -5.46
C PHE A 191 -3.62 12.81 -4.47
N GLY A 192 -4.01 12.53 -3.23
CA GLY A 192 -4.04 13.53 -2.15
C GLY A 192 -2.68 14.21 -1.90
N LEU A 193 -1.60 13.42 -1.88
CA LEU A 193 -0.24 13.96 -1.81
C LEU A 193 0.09 14.85 -3.02
N LEU A 194 -0.30 14.43 -4.22
CA LEU A 194 -0.12 15.22 -5.44
C LEU A 194 -0.93 16.53 -5.40
N LEU A 195 -2.13 16.55 -4.81
CA LEU A 195 -2.88 17.80 -4.57
C LEU A 195 -2.13 18.72 -3.60
N CYS A 196 -1.52 18.19 -2.54
CA CYS A 196 -0.71 19.00 -1.63
C CYS A 196 0.49 19.62 -2.34
N ILE A 197 1.19 18.84 -3.16
CA ILE A 197 2.34 19.31 -3.95
C ILE A 197 1.89 20.33 -5.01
N SER A 198 0.73 20.12 -5.62
CA SER A 198 0.21 21.01 -6.66
C SER A 198 -0.07 22.43 -6.14
N SER A 199 -0.21 22.64 -4.83
CA SER A 199 -0.35 23.98 -4.22
C SER A 199 0.80 24.93 -4.58
N ILE A 200 1.97 24.39 -4.99
CA ILE A 200 3.09 25.17 -5.53
C ILE A 200 2.71 25.99 -6.76
N GLN A 201 1.61 25.67 -7.45
CA GLN A 201 1.05 26.46 -8.54
C GLN A 201 0.84 27.94 -8.16
N ILE A 202 0.59 28.24 -6.88
CA ILE A 202 0.48 29.60 -6.37
C ILE A 202 1.79 30.37 -6.46
N LEU A 203 2.90 29.70 -6.19
CA LEU A 203 4.23 30.28 -6.32
C LEU A 203 4.54 30.50 -7.80
N LEU A 204 4.31 29.49 -8.64
CA LEU A 204 4.62 29.54 -10.07
C LEU A 204 3.82 30.64 -10.79
N HIS A 205 2.54 30.78 -10.45
CA HIS A 205 1.64 31.73 -11.07
C HIS A 205 1.45 33.02 -10.26
N HIS A 206 2.38 33.36 -9.34
CA HIS A 206 2.25 34.56 -8.50
C HIS A 206 2.08 35.85 -9.32
N ASN A 207 2.66 35.89 -10.53
CA ASN A 207 2.61 37.01 -11.46
C ASN A 207 1.21 37.28 -12.04
N LEU A 208 0.26 36.37 -11.89
CA LEU A 208 -1.14 36.62 -12.23
C LEU A 208 -1.81 37.61 -11.28
N LYS A 209 -1.35 37.67 -10.03
CA LYS A 209 -1.88 38.55 -9.00
C LYS A 209 -1.23 39.93 -9.11
N GLN A 210 -1.63 40.68 -10.14
CA GLN A 210 -1.26 42.10 -10.30
C GLN A 210 -2.47 42.97 -10.00
N ASN A 211 -2.51 43.60 -8.83
CA ASN A 211 -3.70 44.28 -8.32
C ASN A 211 -4.22 45.39 -9.26
N ALA A 212 -3.35 46.28 -9.75
CA ALA A 212 -3.78 47.37 -10.63
C ALA A 212 -4.30 46.89 -12.02
N PRO A 213 -3.59 46.01 -12.76
CA PRO A 213 -4.13 45.40 -13.98
C PRO A 213 -5.41 44.59 -13.78
N LEU A 214 -5.51 43.82 -12.68
CA LEU A 214 -6.70 43.02 -12.39
C LEU A 214 -7.91 43.90 -12.07
N GLN A 215 -7.74 45.00 -11.32
CA GLN A 215 -8.82 45.94 -11.06
C GLN A 215 -9.37 46.54 -12.36
N ARG A 216 -8.49 46.93 -13.30
CA ARG A 216 -8.90 47.41 -14.63
C ARG A 216 -9.63 46.33 -15.43
N LEU A 217 -9.16 45.09 -15.35
CA LEU A 217 -9.80 43.95 -16.02
C LEU A 217 -11.21 43.68 -15.46
N TYR A 218 -11.41 43.83 -14.15
CA TYR A 218 -12.69 43.59 -13.48
C TYR A 218 -13.76 44.65 -13.77
N LEU A 219 -13.41 45.78 -14.39
CA LEU A 219 -14.39 46.74 -14.90
C LEU A 219 -15.22 46.19 -16.07
N ALA A 220 -14.67 45.22 -16.82
CA ALA A 220 -15.39 44.60 -17.91
C ALA A 220 -16.36 43.50 -17.41
N PRO A 221 -17.57 43.39 -17.98
CA PRO A 221 -18.56 42.42 -17.54
C PRO A 221 -18.07 40.98 -17.71
N PHE A 222 -18.33 40.13 -16.71
CA PHE A 222 -17.94 38.72 -16.66
C PHE A 222 -16.44 38.41 -16.76
N SER A 223 -15.56 39.42 -16.70
CA SER A 223 -14.11 39.22 -16.83
C SER A 223 -13.52 38.41 -15.68
N LYS A 224 -14.02 38.63 -14.45
CA LYS A 224 -13.64 37.87 -13.25
C LYS A 224 -13.98 36.39 -13.42
N LEU A 225 -15.20 36.07 -13.84
CA LEU A 225 -15.63 34.69 -14.08
C LEU A 225 -14.79 34.02 -15.17
N LYS A 226 -14.50 34.73 -16.27
CA LYS A 226 -13.66 34.22 -17.36
C LYS A 226 -12.22 33.93 -16.92
N LEU A 227 -11.64 34.80 -16.09
CA LEU A 227 -10.29 34.61 -15.58
C LEU A 227 -10.20 33.39 -14.65
N TYR A 228 -11.07 33.32 -13.65
CA TYR A 228 -11.10 32.23 -12.69
C TYR A 228 -11.44 30.91 -13.38
N GLY A 229 -12.50 30.88 -14.20
CA GLY A 229 -12.92 29.69 -14.91
C GLY A 229 -11.85 29.12 -15.83
N LEU A 230 -11.11 29.99 -16.53
CA LEU A 230 -10.02 29.52 -17.40
C LEU A 230 -8.82 28.99 -16.59
N TYR A 231 -8.48 29.64 -15.48
CA TYR A 231 -7.43 29.17 -14.57
C TYR A 231 -7.77 27.79 -14.01
N ILE A 232 -9.00 27.63 -13.50
CA ILE A 232 -9.51 26.38 -12.95
C ILE A 232 -9.51 25.28 -14.01
N ALA A 233 -10.03 25.57 -15.22
CA ALA A 233 -10.08 24.58 -16.30
C ALA A 233 -8.68 24.11 -16.71
N ALA A 234 -7.71 25.03 -16.84
CA ALA A 234 -6.34 24.68 -17.22
C ALA A 234 -5.68 23.76 -16.18
N HIS A 235 -5.76 24.10 -14.90
CA HIS A 235 -5.16 23.29 -13.83
C HIS A 235 -5.90 21.98 -13.59
N THR A 236 -7.22 21.97 -13.76
CA THR A 236 -8.01 20.73 -13.73
C THR A 236 -7.53 19.75 -14.79
N ILE A 237 -7.30 20.21 -16.03
CA ILE A 237 -6.77 19.36 -17.11
C ILE A 237 -5.39 18.81 -16.74
N VAL A 238 -4.49 19.65 -16.21
CA VAL A 238 -3.15 19.22 -15.77
C VAL A 238 -3.24 18.13 -14.71
N LEU A 239 -4.07 18.33 -13.68
CA LEU A 239 -4.25 17.36 -12.60
C LEU A 239 -4.92 16.06 -13.06
N LEU A 240 -5.86 16.13 -14.00
CA LEU A 240 -6.45 14.93 -14.61
C LEU A 240 -5.43 14.12 -15.41
N ILE A 241 -4.55 14.78 -16.16
CA ILE A 241 -3.48 14.08 -16.90
C ILE A 241 -2.53 13.40 -15.92
N ILE A 242 -2.14 14.08 -14.84
CA ILE A 242 -1.29 13.50 -13.79
C ILE A 242 -1.98 12.32 -13.10
N LEU A 243 -3.30 12.43 -12.82
CA LEU A 243 -4.08 11.32 -12.27
C LEU A 243 -4.06 10.11 -13.21
N TRP A 244 -4.31 10.32 -14.49
CA TRP A 244 -4.28 9.25 -15.48
C TRP A 244 -2.88 8.60 -15.59
N LEU A 245 -1.81 9.40 -15.60
CA LEU A 245 -0.44 8.90 -15.59
C LEU A 245 -0.10 8.12 -14.32
N SER A 246 -0.60 8.57 -13.16
CA SER A 246 -0.42 7.84 -11.90
C SER A 246 -1.11 6.47 -11.94
N ALA A 247 -2.31 6.38 -12.50
CA ALA A 247 -3.02 5.11 -12.66
C ALA A 247 -2.26 4.14 -13.58
N LEU A 248 -1.73 4.64 -14.70
CA LEU A 248 -0.89 3.86 -15.61
C LEU A 248 0.39 3.36 -14.94
N LEU A 249 1.12 4.25 -14.25
CA LEU A 249 2.38 3.90 -13.60
C LEU A 249 2.20 2.82 -12.53
N MET A 250 1.09 2.89 -11.80
CA MET A 250 0.73 1.94 -10.74
C MET A 250 0.01 0.68 -11.26
N HIS A 251 -0.19 0.56 -12.57
CA HIS A 251 -0.92 -0.55 -13.21
C HIS A 251 -2.32 -0.77 -12.59
N GLN A 252 -2.99 0.31 -12.20
CA GLN A 252 -4.31 0.24 -11.56
C GLN A 252 -5.42 0.56 -12.56
N GLN A 253 -6.42 -0.32 -12.66
CA GLN A 253 -7.63 -0.06 -13.42
C GLN A 253 -8.61 0.73 -12.53
N LEU A 254 -8.73 2.03 -12.79
CA LEU A 254 -9.66 2.91 -12.08
C LEU A 254 -11.02 2.92 -12.77
N SER A 255 -12.09 2.89 -11.97
CA SER A 255 -13.46 2.98 -12.46
C SER A 255 -13.78 4.38 -13.01
N ILE A 256 -14.72 4.48 -13.96
CA ILE A 256 -15.17 5.79 -14.48
C ILE A 256 -15.76 6.66 -13.35
N THR A 257 -16.41 6.02 -12.38
CA THR A 257 -16.99 6.67 -11.19
C THR A 257 -15.92 7.30 -10.32
N PHE A 258 -14.75 6.66 -10.19
CA PHE A 258 -13.60 7.21 -9.49
C PHE A 258 -13.14 8.51 -10.17
N TYR A 259 -12.90 8.50 -11.48
CA TYR A 259 -12.49 9.70 -12.23
C TYR A 259 -13.49 10.86 -12.11
N LEU A 260 -14.80 10.58 -12.14
CA LEU A 260 -15.83 11.62 -11.97
C LEU A 260 -15.84 12.21 -10.56
N ALA A 261 -15.70 11.36 -9.53
CA ALA A 261 -15.60 11.82 -8.15
C ALA A 261 -14.33 12.65 -7.92
N THR A 262 -13.18 12.16 -8.40
CA THR A 262 -11.92 12.90 -8.31
C THR A 262 -11.96 14.20 -9.10
N LEU A 263 -12.60 14.24 -10.27
CA LEU A 263 -12.82 15.47 -11.03
C LEU A 263 -13.61 16.51 -10.22
N PHE A 264 -14.68 16.10 -9.54
CA PHE A 264 -15.46 16.99 -8.69
C PHE A 264 -14.58 17.59 -7.56
N VAL A 265 -13.75 16.75 -6.94
CA VAL A 265 -12.81 17.17 -5.89
C VAL A 265 -11.74 18.12 -6.45
N ILE A 266 -11.18 17.84 -7.63
CA ILE A 266 -10.23 18.73 -8.31
C ILE A 266 -10.86 20.10 -8.57
N ILE A 267 -12.12 20.16 -9.01
CA ILE A 267 -12.81 21.43 -9.25
C ILE A 267 -12.96 22.23 -7.96
N ILE A 268 -13.38 21.58 -6.86
CA ILE A 268 -13.46 22.23 -5.54
C ILE A 268 -12.08 22.72 -5.09
N TYR A 269 -11.06 21.88 -5.26
CA TYR A 269 -9.68 22.23 -4.95
C TYR A 269 -9.23 23.47 -5.74
N GLU A 270 -9.41 23.49 -7.05
CA GLU A 270 -9.00 24.61 -7.91
C GLU A 270 -9.80 25.88 -7.67
N LEU A 271 -11.08 25.78 -7.27
CA LEU A 271 -11.87 26.93 -6.83
C LEU A 271 -11.21 27.63 -5.62
N GLY A 272 -10.79 26.85 -4.62
CA GLY A 272 -10.10 27.37 -3.44
C GLY A 272 -8.74 27.96 -3.78
N ILE A 273 -7.92 27.26 -4.57
CA ILE A 273 -6.60 27.75 -4.99
C ILE A 273 -6.71 29.03 -5.81
N SER A 274 -7.62 29.08 -6.79
CA SER A 274 -7.85 30.27 -7.61
C SER A 274 -8.31 31.45 -6.77
N TRP A 275 -9.22 31.21 -5.82
CA TRP A 275 -9.67 32.23 -4.89
C TRP A 275 -8.54 32.77 -4.02
N LEU A 276 -7.70 31.90 -3.45
CA LEU A 276 -6.53 32.30 -2.66
C LEU A 276 -5.52 33.08 -3.53
N LEU A 277 -5.28 32.63 -4.76
CA LEU A 277 -4.35 33.26 -5.70
C LEU A 277 -4.72 34.72 -5.98
N PHE A 278 -6.00 34.97 -6.28
CA PHE A 278 -6.48 36.27 -6.72
C PHE A 278 -6.95 37.19 -5.61
N THR A 279 -7.16 36.69 -4.39
CA THR A 279 -7.67 37.48 -3.26
C THR A 279 -6.53 37.92 -2.33
N ILE A 280 -5.67 36.99 -1.91
CA ILE A 280 -4.62 37.25 -0.92
C ILE A 280 -3.43 37.96 -1.58
N ASN A 281 -2.95 39.03 -0.96
CA ASN A 281 -1.84 39.84 -1.50
C ASN A 281 -0.47 39.27 -1.13
N THR A 282 -0.29 38.82 0.11
CA THR A 282 0.99 38.34 0.63
C THR A 282 1.26 36.90 0.20
N LEU A 283 2.38 36.67 -0.49
CA LEU A 283 2.74 35.36 -1.06
C LEU A 283 2.86 34.27 0.01
N SER A 284 3.52 34.56 1.14
CA SER A 284 3.73 33.59 2.24
C SER A 284 2.39 33.11 2.82
N HIS A 285 1.52 34.05 3.19
CA HIS A 285 0.19 33.73 3.72
C HIS A 285 -0.65 32.94 2.72
N ARG A 286 -0.58 33.32 1.44
CA ARG A 286 -1.30 32.63 0.37
C ARG A 286 -0.84 31.18 0.20
N LEU A 287 0.48 30.93 0.23
CA LEU A 287 1.05 29.60 0.11
C LEU A 287 0.69 28.73 1.32
N PHE A 288 0.79 29.30 2.53
CA PHE A 288 0.40 28.64 3.77
C PHE A 288 -1.09 28.23 3.76
N MET A 289 -1.98 29.16 3.42
CA MET A 289 -3.43 28.89 3.34
C MET A 289 -3.76 27.84 2.29
N ALA A 290 -3.04 27.84 1.17
CA ALA A 290 -3.24 26.86 0.11
C ALA A 290 -2.78 25.46 0.49
N LEU A 291 -1.67 25.35 1.22
CA LEU A 291 -1.22 24.07 1.76
C LEU A 291 -2.22 23.52 2.77
N ILE A 292 -2.70 24.34 3.71
CA ILE A 292 -3.74 23.95 4.67
C ILE A 292 -5.01 23.49 3.93
N TYR A 293 -5.43 24.26 2.93
CA TYR A 293 -6.59 23.93 2.12
C TYR A 293 -6.40 22.61 1.36
N ALA A 294 -5.22 22.39 0.78
CA ALA A 294 -4.89 21.14 0.09
C ALA A 294 -4.92 19.93 1.03
N VAL A 295 -4.37 20.07 2.24
CA VAL A 295 -4.41 19.03 3.27
C VAL A 295 -5.85 18.75 3.70
N ALA A 296 -6.65 19.79 3.95
CA ALA A 296 -8.05 19.64 4.34
C ALA A 296 -8.88 18.91 3.26
N ILE A 297 -8.75 19.33 1.99
CA ILE A 297 -9.41 18.66 0.87
C ILE A 297 -8.92 17.22 0.72
N THR A 298 -7.62 16.97 0.91
CA THR A 298 -7.05 15.61 0.87
C THR A 298 -7.64 14.72 1.96
N LEU A 299 -7.74 15.21 3.19
CA LEU A 299 -8.34 14.46 4.29
C LEU A 299 -9.83 14.16 4.02
N ILE A 300 -10.58 15.13 3.52
CA ILE A 300 -11.98 14.94 3.12
C ILE A 300 -12.09 13.92 1.98
N TYR A 301 -11.21 14.01 0.99
CA TYR A 301 -11.17 13.10 -0.16
C TYR A 301 -10.91 11.65 0.26
N ILE A 302 -9.94 11.44 1.16
CA ILE A 302 -9.62 10.13 1.72
C ILE A 302 -10.76 9.63 2.62
N TYR A 303 -11.31 10.49 3.49
CA TYR A 303 -12.39 10.13 4.41
C TYR A 303 -13.67 9.70 3.68
N LEU A 304 -14.03 10.41 2.61
CA LEU A 304 -15.20 10.05 1.78
C LEU A 304 -14.96 8.79 0.94
N GLN A 305 -13.75 8.21 1.00
CA GLN A 305 -13.34 6.99 0.32
C GLN A 305 -13.80 6.99 -1.14
N PHE A 306 -13.59 8.08 -1.87
CA PHE A 306 -13.84 8.07 -3.31
C PHE A 306 -12.82 7.18 -4.03
#